data_AF-A0A0R0G271-F1
#
_entry.id   AF-A0A0R0G271-F1
#
_cell.length_a   1.000
_cell.length_b   1.000
_cell.length_c   1.000
_cell.angle_alpha   90.00
_cell.angle_beta   90.00
_cell.angle_gamma   90.00
#
_symmetry.space_group_name_H-M   'P 1'
#
loop_
_entity.id
_entity.type
_entity.pdbx_description
1 polymer ?
#
loop_
_entity_poly.entity_id
_entity_poly.type
_entity_poly.pdbx_seq_one_letter_code
_entity_poly.pdbx_strand_id
1 'polypeptide(L)'
;IGSGSFGEIYSGTNIQTNEEVAIKLENVKTKHPQLLYESKLYRVLQGGTGIPDVRWFGVEGDYNVLVMDLLGPSLEDLFNFCSRKLSLKTVLMLADHMINRVEFVHSKSFLHRDIKPDNFLMSLGWQVYCIDFGLAKKYRDSSTHQHIPYRENKNLTGTARYASMNTHLGIEQSRRDDLESLGYVLMYFLRGSLPWQGLKAGTKKHKYERISEKRFLPQLRPSVEVIQQNLHHTSITAAH
;
A
#
# COMPACT_ATOMS: atom_id res chain seq x y z
N ILE A 1 0.18 18.65 -4.97
CA ILE A 1 -0.83 17.70 -5.49
C ILE A 1 -1.34 16.72 -4.45
N GLY A 2 -0.65 16.52 -3.32
CA GLY A 2 -1.19 15.73 -2.20
C GLY A 2 -0.20 15.64 -1.04
N SER A 3 -0.46 14.72 -0.12
CA SER A 3 0.46 14.36 0.96
C SER A 3 0.67 12.84 0.95
N GLY A 4 1.92 12.40 1.10
CA GLY A 4 2.24 10.99 1.38
C GLY A 4 2.27 10.72 2.88
N SER A 5 2.64 9.50 3.27
CA SER A 5 2.70 9.13 4.68
C SER A 5 3.65 9.98 5.55
N PHE A 6 4.65 10.64 4.94
CA PHE A 6 5.72 11.36 5.66
C PHE A 6 6.17 12.67 5.02
N GLY A 7 5.41 13.19 4.05
CA GLY A 7 5.83 14.35 3.29
C GLY A 7 4.76 14.91 2.36
N GLU A 8 5.08 16.04 1.76
CA GLU A 8 4.23 16.71 0.78
C GLU A 8 4.61 16.26 -0.64
N ILE A 9 3.62 16.15 -1.51
CA ILE A 9 3.81 15.75 -2.92
C ILE A 9 3.45 16.93 -3.81
N TYR A 10 4.38 17.34 -4.65
CA TYR A 10 4.26 18.42 -5.63
C TYR A 10 4.32 17.88 -7.05
N SER A 11 3.72 18.60 -8.01
CA SER A 11 4.06 18.42 -9.41
C SER A 11 5.25 19.33 -9.73
N GLY A 12 6.16 18.87 -10.57
CA GLY A 12 7.29 19.64 -11.07
C GLY A 12 7.52 19.37 -12.54
N THR A 13 8.45 20.12 -13.13
CA THR A 13 8.80 20.01 -14.54
C THR A 13 10.32 19.91 -14.67
N ASN A 14 10.81 18.91 -15.39
CA ASN A 14 12.21 18.84 -15.77
C ASN A 14 12.50 19.99 -16.75
N ILE A 15 13.34 20.94 -16.33
CA ILE A 15 13.65 22.16 -17.10
C ILE A 15 14.35 21.91 -18.44
N GLN A 16 14.96 20.74 -18.64
CA GLN A 16 15.66 20.39 -19.87
C GLN A 16 14.74 19.67 -20.86
N THR A 17 13.86 18.79 -20.37
CA THR A 17 13.01 17.93 -21.21
C THR A 17 11.55 18.38 -21.29
N ASN A 18 11.14 19.35 -20.47
CA ASN A 18 9.75 19.74 -20.21
C ASN A 18 8.84 18.59 -19.73
N GLU A 19 9.42 17.50 -19.24
CA GLU A 19 8.68 16.37 -18.72
C GLU A 19 8.12 16.67 -17.32
N GLU A 20 6.84 16.37 -17.09
CA GLU A 20 6.22 16.49 -15.78
C GLU A 20 6.63 15.34 -14.84
N VAL A 21 6.88 15.68 -13.57
CA VAL A 21 7.37 14.74 -12.54
C VAL A 21 6.64 14.96 -11.21
N ALA A 22 6.58 13.93 -10.38
CA ALA A 22 6.16 14.06 -8.99
C ALA A 22 7.37 14.29 -8.08
N ILE A 23 7.27 15.27 -7.17
CA ILE A 23 8.33 15.63 -6.22
C ILE A 23 7.81 15.42 -4.80
N LYS A 24 8.37 14.45 -4.07
CA LYS A 24 8.08 14.20 -2.66
C LYS A 24 9.13 14.89 -1.80
N LEU A 25 8.69 15.71 -0.86
CA LEU A 25 9.55 16.47 0.06
C LEU A 25 9.39 15.97 1.50
N GLU A 26 10.51 15.77 2.18
CA GLU A 26 10.57 15.43 3.61
C GLU A 26 11.54 16.40 4.31
N ASN A 27 11.09 17.09 5.35
CA ASN A 27 11.96 18.00 6.09
C ASN A 27 13.13 17.22 6.75
N VAL A 28 14.37 17.67 6.57
CA VAL A 28 15.57 16.99 7.09
C VAL A 28 15.60 16.89 8.62
N LYS A 29 14.83 17.73 9.32
CA LYS A 29 14.70 17.76 10.80
C LYS A 29 13.58 16.84 11.32
N THR A 30 12.92 16.06 10.45
CA THR A 30 11.89 15.11 10.88
C THR A 30 12.48 14.06 11.84
N LYS A 31 11.70 13.68 12.85
CA LYS A 31 12.14 12.69 13.87
C LYS A 31 12.29 11.28 13.30
N HIS A 32 11.61 10.98 12.21
CA HIS A 32 11.55 9.65 11.61
C HIS A 32 11.72 9.77 10.09
N PRO A 33 12.94 10.02 9.59
CA PRO A 33 13.20 10.17 8.16
C PRO A 33 13.04 8.83 7.44
N GLN A 34 12.33 8.82 6.33
CA GLN A 34 11.98 7.64 5.56
C GLN A 34 12.25 7.80 4.07
N LEU A 35 12.34 9.03 3.56
CA LEU A 35 12.43 9.25 2.12
C LEU A 35 13.71 8.66 1.49
N LEU A 36 14.83 8.67 2.22
CA LEU A 36 16.07 7.98 1.80
C LEU A 36 15.91 6.45 1.74
N TYR A 37 15.18 5.87 2.69
CA TYR A 37 14.91 4.44 2.69
C TYR A 37 14.02 4.07 1.51
N GLU A 38 12.95 4.85 1.32
CA GLU A 38 12.00 4.70 0.22
C GLU A 38 12.70 4.82 -1.14
N SER A 39 13.58 5.81 -1.33
CA SER A 39 14.33 5.97 -2.60
C SER A 39 15.24 4.78 -2.92
N LYS A 40 15.90 4.21 -1.91
CA LYS A 40 16.69 2.97 -2.06
C LYS A 40 15.81 1.77 -2.42
N LEU A 41 14.62 1.68 -1.83
CA LEU A 41 13.71 0.58 -2.10
C LEU A 41 13.14 0.67 -3.53
N TYR A 42 12.74 1.84 -4.01
CA TYR A 42 12.35 2.00 -5.41
C TYR A 42 13.45 1.51 -6.38
N ARG A 43 14.73 1.76 -6.10
CA ARG A 43 15.84 1.22 -6.92
C ARG A 43 15.90 -0.31 -6.92
N VAL A 44 15.55 -0.97 -5.82
CA VAL A 44 15.45 -2.45 -5.76
C VAL A 44 14.25 -2.97 -6.57
N LEU A 45 13.17 -2.19 -6.61
CA LEU A 45 11.93 -2.51 -7.31
C LEU A 45 11.92 -2.09 -8.79
N GLN A 46 12.94 -1.35 -9.23
CA GLN A 46 13.02 -0.81 -10.59
C GLN A 46 12.89 -1.91 -11.66
N GLY A 47 12.21 -1.56 -12.76
CA GLY A 47 11.87 -2.50 -13.84
C GLY A 47 10.64 -3.38 -13.56
N GLY A 48 10.05 -3.28 -12.36
CA GLY A 48 8.78 -3.93 -12.05
C GLY A 48 7.59 -3.29 -12.75
N THR A 49 6.70 -4.08 -13.31
CA THR A 49 5.46 -3.57 -13.91
C THR A 49 4.63 -2.82 -12.85
N GLY A 50 4.28 -1.57 -13.16
CA GLY A 50 3.52 -0.69 -12.26
C GLY A 50 4.27 -0.25 -11.01
N ILE A 51 5.59 -0.11 -11.10
CA ILE A 51 6.41 0.63 -10.13
C ILE A 51 6.90 1.90 -10.84
N PRO A 52 6.71 3.11 -10.26
CA PRO A 52 7.20 4.33 -10.88
C PRO A 52 8.72 4.39 -10.83
N ASP A 53 9.33 4.94 -11.87
CA ASP A 53 10.78 5.17 -11.92
C ASP A 53 11.16 6.37 -11.04
N VAL A 54 12.25 6.20 -10.29
CA VAL A 54 12.88 7.30 -9.55
C VAL A 54 13.85 8.01 -10.48
N ARG A 55 13.60 9.30 -10.70
CA ARG A 55 14.43 10.16 -11.56
C ARG A 55 15.61 10.74 -10.80
N TRP A 56 15.39 11.13 -9.54
CA TRP A 56 16.43 11.74 -8.73
C TRP A 56 16.11 11.63 -7.24
N PHE A 57 17.16 11.57 -6.42
CA PHE A 57 17.06 11.75 -4.98
C PHE A 57 18.25 12.55 -4.48
N GLY A 58 18.01 13.50 -3.58
CA GLY A 58 19.05 14.28 -2.93
C GLY A 58 18.51 15.19 -1.83
N VAL A 59 19.37 16.09 -1.37
CA VAL A 59 19.04 17.08 -0.33
C VAL A 59 19.12 18.46 -0.95
N GLU A 60 18.03 19.23 -0.86
CA GLU A 60 17.95 20.61 -1.32
C GLU A 60 17.41 21.48 -0.18
N GLY A 61 18.23 22.43 0.29
CA GLY A 61 17.91 23.27 1.45
C GLY A 61 17.59 22.43 2.70
N ASP A 62 16.43 22.66 3.30
CA ASP A 62 15.93 21.96 4.49
C ASP A 62 15.15 20.66 4.15
N TYR A 63 15.25 20.12 2.93
CA TYR A 63 14.44 18.98 2.49
C TYR A 63 15.27 17.84 1.87
N ASN A 64 14.95 16.61 2.25
CA ASN A 64 15.17 15.44 1.40
C ASN A 64 14.13 15.49 0.27
N VAL A 65 14.58 15.23 -0.96
CA VAL A 65 13.75 15.38 -2.16
C VAL A 65 13.84 14.09 -2.98
N LEU A 66 12.68 13.54 -3.34
CA LEU A 66 12.55 12.38 -4.21
C LEU A 66 11.72 12.76 -5.44
N VAL A 67 12.34 12.70 -6.61
CA VAL A 67 11.70 12.98 -7.90
C VAL A 67 11.42 11.64 -8.59
N MET A 68 10.19 11.44 -9.04
CA MET A 68 9.72 10.22 -9.68
C MET A 68 8.72 10.51 -10.79
N ASP A 69 8.33 9.49 -11.55
CA ASP A 69 7.26 9.57 -12.54
C ASP A 69 6.02 10.25 -11.97
N LEU A 70 5.45 11.20 -12.72
CA LEU A 70 4.11 11.70 -12.44
C LEU A 70 3.09 10.68 -12.95
N LEU A 71 2.21 10.22 -12.07
CA LEU A 71 1.12 9.31 -12.39
C LEU A 71 -0.23 10.05 -12.39
N GLY A 72 -1.26 9.38 -12.88
CA GLY A 72 -2.63 9.86 -12.85
C GLY A 72 -3.29 9.75 -11.46
N PRO A 73 -4.64 9.81 -11.39
CA PRO A 73 -5.36 9.81 -10.12
C PRO A 73 -5.20 8.51 -9.35
N SER A 74 -5.35 8.59 -8.02
CA SER A 74 -5.41 7.39 -7.18
C SER A 74 -6.72 6.62 -7.39
N LEU A 75 -6.77 5.36 -6.97
CA LEU A 75 -8.01 4.59 -6.99
C LEU A 75 -9.06 5.16 -6.02
N GLU A 76 -8.67 5.88 -4.96
CA GLU A 76 -9.64 6.61 -4.11
C GLU A 76 -10.27 7.78 -4.87
N ASP A 77 -9.47 8.54 -5.63
CA ASP A 77 -9.97 9.66 -6.45
C ASP A 77 -10.95 9.17 -7.50
N LEU A 78 -10.60 8.10 -8.22
CA LEU A 78 -11.46 7.47 -9.22
C LEU A 78 -12.71 6.87 -8.59
N PHE A 79 -12.60 6.29 -7.39
CA PHE A 79 -13.75 5.77 -6.67
C PHE A 79 -14.73 6.89 -6.30
N ASN A 80 -14.22 8.03 -5.82
CA ASN A 80 -15.04 9.19 -5.52
C ASN A 80 -15.67 9.78 -6.80
N PHE A 81 -14.93 9.84 -7.91
CA PHE A 81 -15.45 10.24 -9.21
C PHE A 81 -16.61 9.32 -9.67
N CYS A 82 -16.50 8.01 -9.44
CA CYS A 82 -17.56 7.03 -9.71
C CYS A 82 -18.66 7.00 -8.62
N SER A 83 -18.89 8.09 -7.88
CA SER A 83 -19.89 8.18 -6.81
C SER A 83 -19.79 7.04 -5.78
N ARG A 84 -18.55 6.60 -5.51
CA ARG A 84 -18.20 5.54 -4.56
C ARG A 84 -18.86 4.20 -4.85
N LYS A 85 -19.04 3.87 -6.13
CA LYS A 85 -19.54 2.58 -6.59
C LYS A 85 -18.80 2.12 -7.84
N LEU A 86 -17.98 1.09 -7.71
CA LEU A 86 -17.37 0.42 -8.85
C LEU A 86 -18.19 -0.80 -9.25
N SER A 87 -18.20 -1.12 -10.55
CA SER A 87 -18.81 -2.34 -11.05
C SER A 87 -17.97 -3.57 -10.65
N LEU A 88 -18.60 -4.75 -10.56
CA LEU A 88 -17.87 -6.00 -10.32
C LEU A 88 -16.76 -6.21 -11.35
N LYS A 89 -17.03 -5.95 -12.64
CA LYS A 89 -16.05 -6.03 -13.72
C LYS A 89 -14.82 -5.16 -13.42
N THR A 90 -15.03 -3.91 -13.03
CA THR A 90 -13.95 -2.98 -12.68
C THR A 90 -13.15 -3.49 -11.49
N VAL A 91 -13.82 -3.98 -10.44
CA VAL A 91 -13.13 -4.50 -9.25
C VAL A 91 -12.28 -5.72 -9.58
N LEU A 92 -12.77 -6.65 -10.41
CA LEU A 92 -12.00 -7.83 -10.81
C LEU A 92 -10.77 -7.46 -11.66
N MET A 93 -10.89 -6.50 -12.58
CA MET A 93 -9.76 -5.98 -13.34
C MET A 93 -8.71 -5.31 -12.43
N LEU A 94 -9.15 -4.51 -11.46
CA LEU A 94 -8.25 -3.90 -10.48
C LEU A 94 -7.58 -4.96 -9.61
N ALA A 95 -8.33 -5.98 -9.17
CA ALA A 95 -7.80 -7.07 -8.35
C ALA A 95 -6.64 -7.78 -9.04
N ASP A 96 -6.77 -8.12 -10.32
CA ASP A 96 -5.71 -8.75 -11.12
C ASP A 96 -4.42 -7.91 -11.11
N HIS A 97 -4.52 -6.62 -11.44
CA HIS A 97 -3.35 -5.74 -11.42
C HIS A 97 -2.76 -5.60 -10.01
N MET A 98 -3.58 -5.37 -8.98
CA MET A 98 -3.12 -5.10 -7.62
C MET A 98 -2.46 -6.33 -6.99
N ILE A 99 -2.99 -7.54 -7.21
CA ILE A 99 -2.37 -8.79 -6.76
C ILE A 99 -0.98 -8.92 -7.37
N ASN A 100 -0.85 -8.70 -8.69
CA ASN A 100 0.43 -8.75 -9.39
C ASN A 100 1.45 -7.72 -8.84
N ARG A 101 1.00 -6.52 -8.39
CA ARG A 101 1.90 -5.56 -7.72
C ARG A 101 2.38 -6.06 -6.36
N VAL A 102 1.46 -6.57 -5.53
CA VAL A 102 1.80 -7.08 -4.20
C VAL A 102 2.74 -8.28 -4.32
N GLU A 103 2.47 -9.20 -5.25
CA GLU A 103 3.33 -10.34 -5.55
C GLU A 103 4.72 -9.88 -6.00
N PHE A 104 4.81 -8.90 -6.90
CA PHE A 104 6.11 -8.38 -7.35
C PHE A 104 6.94 -7.82 -6.18
N VAL A 105 6.33 -7.01 -5.31
CA VAL A 105 6.98 -6.46 -4.11
C VAL A 105 7.45 -7.59 -3.18
N HIS A 106 6.61 -8.62 -2.99
CA HIS A 106 6.95 -9.80 -2.19
C HIS A 106 8.08 -10.61 -2.79
N SER A 107 8.15 -10.72 -4.13
CA SER A 107 9.22 -11.43 -4.84
C SER A 107 10.58 -10.78 -4.56
N LYS A 108 10.61 -9.44 -4.45
CA LYS A 108 11.78 -8.63 -4.07
C LYS A 108 12.10 -8.67 -2.57
N SER A 109 11.42 -9.52 -1.80
CA SER A 109 11.63 -9.78 -0.36
C SER A 109 11.14 -8.68 0.59
N PHE A 110 10.25 -7.79 0.12
CA PHE A 110 9.64 -6.72 0.92
C PHE A 110 8.14 -6.93 1.10
N LEU A 111 7.60 -6.38 2.18
CA LEU A 111 6.17 -6.15 2.40
C LEU A 111 5.88 -4.69 2.16
N HIS A 112 4.67 -4.37 1.69
CA HIS A 112 4.23 -3.00 1.53
C HIS A 112 3.80 -2.37 2.87
N ARG A 113 2.95 -3.09 3.64
CA ARG A 113 2.43 -2.72 4.98
C ARG A 113 1.49 -1.51 5.06
N ASP A 114 1.19 -0.86 3.95
CA ASP A 114 0.15 0.19 3.86
C ASP A 114 -0.71 0.09 2.59
N ILE A 115 -1.30 -1.09 2.37
CA ILE A 115 -2.22 -1.33 1.25
C ILE A 115 -3.53 -0.54 1.47
N LYS A 116 -3.78 0.45 0.61
CA LYS A 116 -4.97 1.31 0.63
C LYS A 116 -5.20 1.93 -0.77
N PRO A 117 -6.44 2.33 -1.12
CA PRO A 117 -6.77 2.89 -2.43
C PRO A 117 -5.88 4.06 -2.86
N ASP A 118 -5.48 4.93 -1.92
CA ASP A 118 -4.64 6.09 -2.17
C ASP A 118 -3.23 5.73 -2.67
N ASN A 119 -2.74 4.53 -2.35
CA ASN A 119 -1.39 4.06 -2.74
C ASN A 119 -1.39 3.27 -4.06
N PHE A 120 -2.53 3.24 -4.76
CA PHE A 120 -2.63 2.69 -6.10
C PHE A 120 -3.08 3.79 -7.06
N LEU A 121 -2.23 4.12 -8.03
CA LEU A 121 -2.49 5.18 -9.02
C LEU A 121 -2.64 4.59 -10.42
N MET A 122 -3.41 5.25 -11.27
CA MET A 122 -3.50 4.89 -12.68
C MET A 122 -2.41 5.60 -13.49
N SER A 123 -1.79 4.89 -14.44
CA SER A 123 -1.04 5.55 -15.50
C SER A 123 -1.96 5.99 -16.65
N LEU A 124 -1.42 6.82 -17.55
CA LEU A 124 -2.10 7.17 -18.81
C LEU A 124 -2.43 5.94 -19.67
N GLY A 125 -1.67 4.84 -19.52
CA GLY A 125 -1.89 3.56 -20.21
C GLY A 125 -2.85 2.61 -19.51
N TRP A 126 -3.67 3.08 -18.56
CA TRP A 126 -4.64 2.28 -17.81
C TRP A 126 -4.04 1.15 -16.95
N GLN A 127 -2.74 1.24 -16.64
CA GLN A 127 -2.10 0.31 -15.72
C GLN A 127 -2.18 0.85 -14.29
N VAL A 128 -2.39 -0.05 -13.33
CA VAL A 128 -2.33 0.29 -11.90
C VAL A 128 -0.88 0.26 -11.46
N TYR A 129 -0.44 1.30 -10.75
CA TYR A 129 0.87 1.46 -10.14
C TYR A 129 0.75 1.40 -8.62
N CYS A 130 1.76 0.86 -7.95
CA CYS A 130 1.86 0.83 -6.49
C CYS A 130 2.92 1.85 -6.02
N ILE A 131 2.56 2.68 -5.04
CA ILE A 131 3.41 3.77 -4.53
C ILE A 131 3.48 3.78 -3.00
N ASP A 132 4.33 4.66 -2.46
CA ASP A 132 4.51 4.95 -1.02
C ASP A 132 5.08 3.78 -0.22
N PHE A 133 6.35 3.46 -0.49
CA PHE A 133 7.10 2.41 0.22
C PHE A 133 7.74 2.89 1.53
N GLY A 134 7.35 4.05 2.07
CA GLY A 134 7.90 4.57 3.34
C GLY A 134 7.68 3.61 4.51
N LEU A 135 6.55 2.90 4.51
CA LEU A 135 6.24 1.88 5.50
C LEU A 135 6.68 0.47 5.10
N ALA A 136 7.36 0.25 3.98
CA ALA A 136 7.75 -1.08 3.57
C ALA A 136 8.78 -1.72 4.52
N LYS A 137 8.90 -3.04 4.50
CA LYS A 137 9.89 -3.77 5.30
C LYS A 137 10.29 -5.09 4.68
N LYS A 138 11.59 -5.40 4.76
CA LYS A 138 12.14 -6.69 4.32
C LYS A 138 11.62 -7.81 5.24
N TYR A 139 11.00 -8.86 4.67
CA TYR A 139 10.44 -9.99 5.44
C TYR A 139 11.24 -11.28 5.33
N ARG A 140 12.20 -11.35 4.41
CA ARG A 140 13.11 -12.48 4.29
C ARG A 140 14.49 -12.00 3.86
N ASP A 141 15.51 -12.75 4.18
CA ASP A 141 16.82 -12.53 3.57
C ASP A 141 16.74 -12.70 2.04
N SER A 142 17.46 -11.87 1.30
CA SER A 142 17.38 -11.88 -0.17
C SER A 142 18.09 -13.08 -0.79
N SER A 143 19.09 -13.63 -0.09
CA SER A 143 19.95 -14.70 -0.60
C SER A 143 19.51 -16.07 -0.07
N THR A 144 19.24 -16.18 1.23
CA THR A 144 18.84 -17.45 1.86
C THR A 144 17.33 -17.68 1.87
N HIS A 145 16.55 -16.65 1.56
CA HIS A 145 15.10 -16.62 1.71
C HIS A 145 14.59 -16.97 3.12
N GLN A 146 15.47 -16.90 4.13
CA GLN A 146 15.08 -17.10 5.52
C GLN A 146 14.10 -16.00 5.94
N HIS A 147 12.89 -16.42 6.32
CA HIS A 147 11.83 -15.53 6.75
C HIS A 147 12.15 -14.91 8.12
N ILE A 148 11.70 -13.67 8.36
CA ILE A 148 11.77 -13.02 9.67
C ILE A 148 11.05 -13.88 10.73
N PRO A 149 11.54 -13.88 11.99
CA PRO A 149 10.87 -14.61 13.05
C PRO A 149 9.51 -13.97 13.40
N TYR A 150 8.62 -14.79 13.93
CA TYR A 150 7.36 -14.33 14.52
C TYR A 150 7.64 -13.40 15.71
N ARG A 151 6.88 -12.30 15.83
CA ARG A 151 6.94 -11.35 16.95
C ARG A 151 5.56 -10.79 17.25
N GLU A 152 5.31 -10.52 18.52
CA GLU A 152 4.10 -9.85 19.02
C GLU A 152 4.45 -8.46 19.57
N ASN A 153 3.48 -7.77 20.17
CA ASN A 153 3.63 -6.44 20.78
C ASN A 153 4.13 -5.36 19.80
N LYS A 154 3.75 -5.47 18.54
CA LYS A 154 4.00 -4.47 17.50
C LYS A 154 2.95 -3.36 17.56
N ASN A 155 3.39 -2.13 17.30
CA ASN A 155 2.46 -1.03 17.07
C ASN A 155 1.75 -1.21 15.72
N LEU A 156 0.47 -0.81 15.67
CA LEU A 156 -0.29 -0.76 14.43
C LEU A 156 0.47 0.13 13.42
N THR A 157 0.83 -0.48 12.30
CA THR A 157 1.54 0.17 11.18
C THR A 157 0.61 0.17 9.98
N GLY A 158 0.53 1.30 9.26
CA GLY A 158 -0.37 1.49 8.12
C GLY A 158 -1.76 1.98 8.51
N THR A 159 -2.67 1.95 7.53
CA THR A 159 -4.01 2.52 7.66
C THR A 159 -4.97 1.55 8.33
N ALA A 160 -5.38 1.83 9.58
CA ALA A 160 -6.23 0.96 10.40
C ALA A 160 -7.53 0.47 9.75
N ARG A 161 -8.09 1.21 8.77
CA ARG A 161 -9.28 0.82 8.01
C ARG A 161 -9.05 -0.46 7.19
N TYR A 162 -7.85 -0.63 6.66
CA TYR A 162 -7.47 -1.73 5.76
C TYR A 162 -6.46 -2.69 6.41
N ALA A 163 -5.81 -2.32 7.51
CA ALA A 163 -4.86 -3.19 8.22
C ALA A 163 -5.46 -4.58 8.52
N SER A 164 -4.65 -5.64 8.48
CA SER A 164 -5.08 -7.00 8.80
C SER A 164 -5.49 -7.19 10.27
N MET A 165 -6.21 -8.27 10.58
CA MET A 165 -6.54 -8.63 11.96
C MET A 165 -5.27 -8.84 12.81
N ASN A 166 -4.27 -9.53 12.27
CA ASN A 166 -2.98 -9.71 12.95
C ASN A 166 -2.30 -8.36 13.26
N THR A 167 -2.41 -7.38 12.35
CA THR A 167 -1.86 -6.04 12.58
C THR A 167 -2.57 -5.34 13.75
N HIS A 168 -3.89 -5.49 13.87
CA HIS A 168 -4.65 -4.97 15.04
C HIS A 168 -4.27 -5.68 16.34
N LEU A 169 -3.94 -6.98 16.28
CA LEU A 169 -3.47 -7.77 17.42
C LEU A 169 -1.99 -7.52 17.79
N GLY A 170 -1.30 -6.64 17.08
CA GLY A 170 0.11 -6.33 17.34
C GLY A 170 1.07 -7.45 16.95
N ILE A 171 0.68 -8.29 15.99
CA ILE A 171 1.53 -9.34 15.42
C ILE A 171 2.34 -8.75 14.26
N GLU A 172 3.61 -9.15 14.14
CA GLU A 172 4.49 -8.74 13.04
C GLU A 172 3.91 -9.18 11.69
N GLN A 173 3.76 -8.21 10.79
CA GLN A 173 3.19 -8.43 9.47
C GLN A 173 4.08 -9.35 8.63
N SER A 174 3.45 -10.19 7.83
CA SER A 174 4.05 -10.98 6.75
C SER A 174 3.22 -10.82 5.47
N ARG A 175 3.52 -11.62 4.44
CA ARG A 175 2.88 -11.52 3.11
C ARG A 175 1.35 -11.59 3.16
N ARG A 176 0.81 -12.41 4.07
CA ARG A 176 -0.63 -12.59 4.28
C ARG A 176 -1.35 -11.29 4.64
N ASP A 177 -0.66 -10.38 5.32
CA ASP A 177 -1.25 -9.16 5.86
C ASP A 177 -1.46 -8.11 4.74
N ASP A 178 -0.56 -8.03 3.76
CA ASP A 178 -0.76 -7.23 2.54
C ASP A 178 -1.96 -7.76 1.73
N LEU A 179 -2.08 -9.08 1.57
CA LEU A 179 -3.18 -9.71 0.82
C LEU A 179 -4.54 -9.60 1.54
N GLU A 180 -4.57 -9.74 2.87
CA GLU A 180 -5.79 -9.49 3.65
C GLU A 180 -6.23 -8.04 3.53
N SER A 181 -5.27 -7.10 3.61
CA SER A 181 -5.53 -5.68 3.43
C SER A 181 -6.08 -5.39 2.03
N LEU A 182 -5.52 -6.02 1.00
CA LEU A 182 -6.04 -5.94 -0.38
C LEU A 182 -7.48 -6.46 -0.48
N GLY A 183 -7.80 -7.59 0.16
CA GLY A 183 -9.17 -8.11 0.24
C GLY A 183 -10.15 -7.07 0.81
N TYR A 184 -9.77 -6.36 1.88
CA TYR A 184 -10.60 -5.28 2.42
C TYR A 184 -10.74 -4.09 1.46
N VAL A 185 -9.70 -3.75 0.69
CA VAL A 185 -9.77 -2.70 -0.35
C VAL A 185 -10.76 -3.09 -1.46
N LEU A 186 -10.70 -4.34 -1.93
CA LEU A 186 -11.63 -4.83 -2.96
C LEU A 186 -13.09 -4.83 -2.45
N MET A 187 -13.30 -5.30 -1.21
CA MET A 187 -14.63 -5.25 -0.58
C MET A 187 -15.13 -3.82 -0.35
N TYR A 188 -14.22 -2.89 -0.04
CA TYR A 188 -14.54 -1.46 0.08
C TYR A 188 -15.04 -0.88 -1.25
N PHE A 189 -14.38 -1.19 -2.37
CA PHE A 189 -14.83 -0.76 -3.69
C PHE A 189 -16.18 -1.36 -4.09
N LEU A 190 -16.41 -2.64 -3.79
CA LEU A 190 -17.69 -3.32 -4.09
C LEU A 190 -18.86 -2.78 -3.27
N ARG A 191 -18.62 -2.40 -2.01
CA ARG A 191 -19.69 -2.05 -1.06
C ARG A 191 -19.91 -0.55 -0.87
N GLY A 192 -19.02 0.32 -1.37
CA GLY A 192 -19.04 1.76 -1.05
C GLY A 192 -18.41 2.09 0.30
N SER A 193 -18.50 1.17 1.26
CA SER A 193 -17.96 1.29 2.61
C SER A 193 -17.69 -0.07 3.27
N LEU A 194 -16.80 -0.06 4.26
CA LEU A 194 -16.56 -1.18 5.17
C LEU A 194 -17.37 -0.99 6.46
N PRO A 195 -17.93 -2.06 7.05
CA PRO A 195 -18.79 -1.96 8.22
C PRO A 195 -18.15 -1.27 9.44
N TRP A 196 -16.82 -1.31 9.55
CA TRP A 196 -16.05 -0.71 10.65
C TRP A 196 -15.59 0.73 10.37
N GLN A 197 -16.06 1.38 9.30
CA GLN A 197 -15.85 2.82 9.11
C GLN A 197 -16.68 3.65 10.11
N GLY A 198 -16.19 4.86 10.44
CA GLY A 198 -16.94 5.84 11.23
C GLY A 198 -17.16 5.48 12.71
N LEU A 199 -16.53 4.42 13.22
CA LEU A 199 -16.68 4.04 14.63
C LEU A 199 -16.17 5.16 15.55
N LYS A 200 -17.06 5.62 16.43
CA LYS A 200 -16.75 6.59 17.49
C LYS A 200 -16.07 5.85 18.65
N ALA A 201 -14.99 6.43 19.17
CA ALA A 201 -14.29 5.92 20.34
C ALA A 201 -13.59 7.09 21.05
N GLY A 202 -13.49 7.03 22.37
CA GLY A 202 -12.86 8.10 23.16
C GLY A 202 -11.34 8.18 22.96
N THR A 203 -10.70 7.07 22.55
CA THR A 203 -9.26 7.02 22.28
C THR A 203 -8.96 6.29 20.97
N LYS A 204 -7.78 6.54 20.39
CA LYS A 204 -7.30 5.86 19.18
C LYS A 204 -7.18 4.34 19.39
N LYS A 205 -6.68 3.91 20.56
CA LYS A 205 -6.60 2.50 20.96
C LYS A 205 -7.98 1.86 20.99
N HIS A 206 -8.94 2.51 21.65
CA HIS A 206 -10.31 2.01 21.72
C HIS A 206 -10.99 1.97 20.35
N LYS A 207 -10.66 2.92 19.45
CA LYS A 207 -11.13 2.88 18.06
C LYS A 207 -10.64 1.62 17.33
N TYR A 208 -9.39 1.22 17.55
CA TYR A 208 -8.79 0.04 16.93
C TYR A 208 -9.38 -1.25 17.50
N GLU A 209 -9.58 -1.32 18.81
CA GLU A 209 -10.30 -2.43 19.47
C GLU A 209 -11.71 -2.61 18.86
N ARG A 210 -12.48 -1.53 18.73
CA ARG A 210 -13.82 -1.59 18.12
C ARG A 210 -13.82 -1.98 16.64
N ILE A 211 -12.80 -1.57 15.87
CA ILE A 211 -12.64 -2.01 14.48
C ILE A 211 -12.39 -3.52 14.44
N SER A 212 -11.49 -4.01 15.29
CA SER A 212 -11.16 -5.43 15.41
C SER A 212 -12.39 -6.26 15.80
N GLU A 213 -13.11 -5.86 16.85
CA GLU A 213 -14.34 -6.52 17.31
C GLU A 213 -15.40 -6.63 16.21
N LYS A 214 -15.65 -5.55 15.46
CA LYS A 214 -16.67 -5.54 14.41
C LYS A 214 -16.33 -6.46 13.23
N ARG A 215 -15.04 -6.76 13.03
CA ARG A 215 -14.57 -7.70 12.00
C ARG A 215 -14.68 -9.16 12.43
N PHE A 216 -14.69 -9.45 13.73
CA PHE A 216 -14.93 -10.80 14.25
C PHE A 216 -16.37 -11.28 14.06
N LEU A 217 -17.30 -10.41 13.66
CA LEU A 217 -18.69 -10.77 13.41
C LEU A 217 -18.79 -11.83 12.29
N PRO A 218 -19.50 -12.96 12.51
CA PRO A 218 -19.58 -14.08 11.57
C PRO A 218 -20.01 -13.71 10.14
N GLN A 219 -20.80 -12.64 9.99
CA GLN A 219 -21.34 -12.20 8.71
C GLN A 219 -20.28 -11.70 7.70
N LEU A 220 -19.04 -11.45 8.15
CA LEU A 220 -17.97 -10.88 7.32
C LEU A 220 -16.84 -11.86 6.99
N ARG A 221 -16.73 -12.96 7.74
CA ARG A 221 -15.69 -13.99 7.52
C ARG A 221 -15.77 -14.69 6.16
N PRO A 222 -16.96 -15.07 5.63
CA PRO A 222 -17.03 -15.86 4.40
C PRO A 222 -16.43 -15.14 3.18
N SER A 223 -16.55 -13.82 3.10
CA SER A 223 -16.04 -13.05 1.95
C SER A 223 -14.52 -12.88 1.94
N VAL A 224 -13.86 -12.89 3.10
CA VAL A 224 -12.40 -12.66 3.21
C VAL A 224 -11.63 -13.97 3.08
N GLU A 225 -12.14 -15.05 3.68
CA GLU A 225 -11.52 -16.37 3.64
C GLU A 225 -11.52 -16.95 2.22
N VAL A 226 -12.59 -16.73 1.42
CA VAL A 226 -12.65 -17.17 0.01
C VAL A 226 -11.57 -16.47 -0.84
N ILE A 227 -11.31 -15.19 -0.60
CA ILE A 227 -10.24 -14.46 -1.29
C ILE A 227 -8.87 -15.02 -0.89
N GLN A 228 -8.64 -15.28 0.41
CA GLN A 228 -7.38 -15.83 0.92
C GLN A 228 -7.08 -17.25 0.41
N GLN A 229 -8.09 -18.13 0.37
CA GLN A 229 -7.92 -19.51 -0.11
C GLN A 229 -7.57 -19.57 -1.60
N ASN A 230 -8.19 -18.72 -2.42
CA ASN A 230 -7.91 -18.68 -3.86
C ASN A 230 -6.51 -18.10 -4.15
N LEU A 231 -6.04 -17.14 -3.34
CA LEU A 231 -4.70 -16.57 -3.49
C LEU A 231 -3.57 -17.52 -3.09
N HIS A 232 -3.82 -18.42 -2.13
CA HIS A 232 -2.86 -19.47 -1.77
C HIS A 232 -2.64 -20.48 -2.91
N HIS A 233 -3.66 -20.75 -3.74
CA HIS A 233 -3.48 -21.62 -4.89
C HIS A 233 -2.60 -21.01 -5.99
N THR A 234 -2.68 -19.69 -6.22
CA THR A 234 -1.85 -19.01 -7.23
C THR A 234 -0.39 -18.88 -6.81
N SER A 235 -0.12 -18.73 -5.52
CA SER A 235 1.24 -18.58 -4.98
C SER A 235 1.96 -19.91 -4.71
N ILE A 236 1.26 -21.05 -4.71
CA ILE A 236 1.85 -22.39 -4.66
C ILE A 236 2.26 -22.88 -6.07
N THR A 237 1.61 -22.42 -7.15
CA THR A 237 1.99 -22.76 -8.52
C THR A 237 3.17 -21.97 -9.09
N ALA A 238 3.56 -20.85 -8.48
CA ALA A 238 4.72 -20.05 -8.89
C ALA A 238 6.03 -20.38 -8.13
N ALA A 239 6.01 -21.41 -7.27
CA ALA A 239 7.14 -21.84 -6.45
C ALA A 239 7.71 -23.23 -6.84
N HIS A 240 7.43 -23.67 -8.08
CA HIS A 240 8.09 -24.78 -8.77
C HIS A 240 8.69 -24.27 -10.08
#